data_AF-A0A915B2K8-F1
#
_entry.id   AF-A0A915B2K8-F1
#
_cell.length_a   1.000
_cell.length_b   1.000
_cell.length_c   1.000
_cell.angle_alpha   90.00
_cell.angle_beta   90.00
_cell.angle_gamma   90.00
#
_symmetry.space_group_name_H-M   'P 1'
#
loop_
_entity.id
_entity.type
_entity.pdbx_description
1 polymer ?
#
loop_
_entity_poly.entity_id
_entity_poly.type
_entity_poly.pdbx_seq_one_letter_code
_entity_poly.pdbx_strand_id
1 'polypeptide(L)'
;MFSEAFDGFCLEDEDITFEGDKQTKKERVDATNYEAVEHPPKWFLNTTLALRHNDTREVDYFKAAFAYYDKNFDEALQCYKKMLEAGDHNISHRCAIVDSIIRSALKSSSMDMPAIVRLLHEELLPLIHTHGEQLQYWTLSLEVYMRVGGFESKYLLNGILLTASVDLAEHWILLSEVNFDRIQVNAAKVEMCKGGVRRDIEDSPNDCQPPHDCK
;
A
#
# COMPACT_ATOMS: atom_id res chain seq x y z
N MET A 1 -23.89 5.43 4.94
CA MET A 1 -22.66 6.24 4.92
C MET A 1 -21.39 5.37 4.92
N PHE A 2 -21.35 4.25 5.63
CA PHE A 2 -20.25 3.28 5.47
C PHE A 2 -20.36 2.42 4.21
N SER A 3 -21.57 2.19 3.66
CA SER A 3 -21.76 1.36 2.46
C SER A 3 -20.98 1.86 1.24
N GLU A 4 -20.93 3.18 1.00
CA GLU A 4 -20.19 3.76 -0.15
C GLU A 4 -18.67 3.56 -0.06
N ALA A 5 -18.10 3.29 1.13
CA ALA A 5 -16.67 2.99 1.28
C ALA A 5 -16.32 1.53 0.94
N PHE A 6 -17.31 0.65 0.90
CA PHE A 6 -17.14 -0.80 0.73
C PHE A 6 -17.92 -1.38 -0.48
N ASP A 7 -18.62 -0.54 -1.26
CA ASP A 7 -19.57 -0.93 -2.32
C ASP A 7 -18.94 -1.55 -3.59
N GLY A 8 -17.65 -1.90 -3.54
CA GLY A 8 -16.91 -2.54 -4.63
C GLY A 8 -16.38 -3.94 -4.31
N PHE A 9 -16.65 -4.48 -3.12
CA PHE A 9 -16.03 -5.74 -2.68
C PHE A 9 -17.00 -6.91 -2.79
N CYS A 10 -16.85 -7.68 -3.88
CA CYS A 10 -17.29 -9.07 -3.91
C CYS A 10 -16.27 -9.90 -3.12
N LEU A 11 -16.62 -10.27 -1.88
CA LEU A 11 -15.98 -11.40 -1.22
C LEU A 11 -16.51 -12.65 -1.93
N GLU A 12 -15.78 -13.12 -2.94
CA GLU A 12 -15.95 -14.49 -3.39
C GLU A 12 -15.38 -15.36 -2.27
N ASP A 13 -16.29 -15.92 -1.46
CA ASP A 13 -15.99 -17.00 -0.53
C ASP A 13 -15.56 -18.21 -1.38
N GLU A 14 -14.30 -18.23 -1.82
CA GLU A 14 -13.71 -19.44 -2.37
C GLU A 14 -13.61 -20.44 -1.22
N ASP A 15 -14.48 -21.46 -1.26
CA ASP A 15 -14.38 -22.68 -0.48
C ASP A 15 -12.96 -23.25 -0.67
N ILE A 16 -12.07 -22.97 0.29
CA ILE A 16 -10.72 -23.52 0.35
C ILE A 16 -10.86 -25.02 0.61
N THR A 17 -11.02 -25.79 -0.46
CA THR A 17 -10.86 -27.23 -0.45
C THR A 17 -9.36 -27.51 -0.34
N PHE A 18 -8.91 -27.89 0.85
CA PHE A 18 -7.57 -28.42 1.07
C PHE A 18 -7.48 -29.76 0.31
N GLU A 19 -7.10 -29.73 -0.96
CA GLU A 19 -6.62 -30.93 -1.64
C GLU A 19 -5.34 -31.36 -0.93
N GLY A 20 -5.48 -32.44 -0.15
CA GLY A 20 -4.43 -32.99 0.68
C GLY A 20 -3.21 -33.34 -0.15
N ASP A 21 -2.20 -32.49 -0.05
CA ASP A 21 -0.86 -32.76 -0.56
C ASP A 21 -0.41 -34.11 0.00
N LYS A 22 0.02 -35.03 -0.87
CA LYS A 22 0.51 -36.36 -0.50
C LYS A 22 1.87 -36.22 0.17
N GLN A 23 1.88 -35.69 1.38
CA GLN A 23 3.06 -35.56 2.20
C GLN A 23 3.49 -36.98 2.59
N THR A 24 4.61 -37.43 2.02
CA THR A 24 5.33 -38.62 2.46
C THR A 24 5.41 -38.59 3.98
N LYS A 25 4.96 -39.66 4.64
CA LYS A 25 4.95 -39.80 6.10
C LYS A 25 6.30 -39.36 6.67
N LYS A 26 6.39 -38.12 7.16
CA LYS A 26 7.55 -37.64 7.91
C LYS A 26 7.60 -38.47 9.19
N GLU A 27 8.74 -39.09 9.46
CA GLU A 27 8.99 -39.72 10.75
C GLU A 27 8.67 -38.71 11.85
N ARG A 28 7.87 -39.13 12.83
CA ARG A 28 7.58 -38.28 13.99
C ARG A 28 8.89 -38.10 14.73
N VAL A 29 9.42 -36.87 14.69
CA VAL A 29 10.56 -36.46 15.50
C VAL A 29 10.11 -36.54 16.96
N ASP A 30 10.71 -37.45 17.71
CA ASP A 30 10.53 -37.54 19.16
C ASP A 30 11.27 -36.36 19.80
N ALA A 31 10.61 -35.63 20.70
CA ALA A 31 11.20 -34.50 21.41
C ALA A 31 12.45 -34.91 22.21
N THR A 32 12.54 -36.18 22.61
CA THR A 32 13.72 -36.73 23.29
C THR A 32 14.92 -36.98 22.36
N ASN A 33 14.71 -37.01 21.05
CA ASN A 33 15.73 -37.23 20.02
C ASN A 33 16.04 -35.95 19.22
N TYR A 34 15.52 -34.79 19.64
CA TYR A 34 15.83 -33.52 19.00
C TYR A 34 17.21 -33.03 19.43
N GLU A 35 18.13 -32.94 18.48
CA GLU A 35 19.42 -32.26 18.65
C GLU A 35 19.43 -30.99 17.80
N ALA A 36 19.66 -29.84 18.44
CA ALA A 36 19.73 -28.57 17.73
C ALA A 36 20.99 -28.55 16.85
N VAL A 37 20.80 -28.42 15.54
CA VAL A 37 21.93 -28.30 14.62
C VAL A 37 22.53 -26.90 14.78
N GLU A 38 23.79 -26.83 15.19
CA GLU A 38 24.55 -25.59 15.17
C GLU A 38 24.88 -25.22 13.72
N HIS A 39 24.43 -24.04 13.31
CA HIS A 39 24.72 -23.51 11.98
C HIS A 39 25.58 -22.25 12.08
N PRO A 40 26.52 -22.04 11.12
CA PRO A 40 27.32 -20.83 11.10
C PRO A 40 26.45 -19.58 10.86
N PRO A 41 26.91 -18.37 11.23
CA PRO A 41 26.22 -17.13 10.90
C PRO A 41 25.92 -17.05 9.39
N LYS A 42 24.71 -16.58 9.04
CA LYS A 42 24.23 -16.43 7.65
C LYS A 42 24.14 -17.75 6.86
N TRP A 43 24.09 -18.91 7.53
CA TRP A 43 23.94 -20.22 6.85
C TRP A 43 22.75 -20.29 5.89
N PHE A 44 21.66 -19.58 6.19
CA PHE A 44 20.44 -19.50 5.39
C PHE A 44 20.62 -18.75 4.06
N LEU A 45 21.74 -18.03 3.88
CA LEU A 45 22.10 -17.37 2.62
C LEU A 45 22.88 -18.31 1.67
N ASN A 46 23.11 -19.56 2.07
CA ASN A 46 23.93 -20.50 1.29
C ASN A 46 23.19 -21.00 0.05
N THR A 47 23.55 -20.42 -1.10
CA THR A 47 22.98 -20.76 -2.42
C THR A 47 23.26 -22.21 -2.85
N THR A 48 24.24 -22.91 -2.26
CA THR A 48 24.56 -24.30 -2.63
C THR A 48 23.42 -25.28 -2.33
N LEU A 49 22.62 -25.03 -1.29
CA LEU A 49 21.44 -25.84 -0.97
C LEU A 49 20.28 -25.55 -1.94
N ALA A 50 20.04 -24.28 -2.24
CA ALA A 50 19.00 -23.87 -3.19
C ALA A 50 19.25 -24.35 -4.62
N LEU A 51 20.52 -24.35 -5.08
CA LEU A 51 20.88 -24.88 -6.40
C LEU A 51 20.54 -26.36 -6.58
N ARG A 52 20.47 -27.15 -5.50
CA ARG A 52 20.03 -28.55 -5.58
C ARG A 52 18.55 -28.69 -5.86
N HIS A 53 17.75 -27.70 -5.49
CA HIS A 53 16.30 -27.68 -5.68
C HIS A 53 15.87 -26.83 -6.90
N ASN A 54 16.83 -26.22 -7.60
CA ASN A 54 16.61 -25.38 -8.79
C ASN A 54 15.65 -24.19 -8.56
N ASP A 55 15.38 -23.85 -7.30
CA ASP A 55 14.62 -22.68 -6.88
C ASP A 55 15.52 -21.83 -5.98
N THR A 56 15.87 -20.64 -6.46
CA THR A 56 16.72 -19.68 -5.75
C THR A 56 15.93 -18.50 -5.20
N ARG A 57 14.61 -18.44 -5.46
CA ARG A 57 13.76 -17.28 -5.13
C ARG A 57 13.73 -17.01 -3.63
N GLU A 58 13.57 -18.05 -2.81
CA GLU A 58 13.57 -17.90 -1.34
C GLU A 58 14.93 -17.43 -0.83
N VAL A 59 16.03 -17.97 -1.35
CA VAL A 59 17.38 -17.56 -0.95
C VAL A 59 17.64 -16.11 -1.33
N ASP A 60 17.20 -15.69 -2.51
CA ASP A 60 17.35 -14.30 -2.95
C ASP A 60 16.46 -13.34 -2.14
N TYR A 61 15.25 -13.78 -1.76
CA TYR A 61 14.42 -13.06 -0.79
C TYR A 61 15.12 -12.89 0.56
N PHE A 62 15.72 -13.96 1.10
CA PHE A 62 16.46 -13.88 2.37
C PHE A 62 17.71 -12.99 2.27
N LYS A 63 18.41 -12.99 1.14
CA LYS A 63 19.53 -12.05 0.91
C LYS A 63 19.04 -10.61 0.94
N ALA A 64 17.95 -10.30 0.23
CA ALA A 64 17.36 -8.96 0.21
C ALA A 64 16.90 -8.51 1.61
N ALA A 65 16.19 -9.38 2.33
CA ALA A 65 15.72 -9.12 3.68
C ALA A 65 16.89 -8.95 4.67
N PHE A 66 17.94 -9.75 4.52
CA PHE A 66 19.15 -9.61 5.33
C PHE A 66 19.87 -8.28 5.06
N ALA A 67 20.00 -7.86 3.80
CA ALA A 67 20.57 -6.57 3.44
C ALA A 67 19.75 -5.41 4.04
N TYR A 68 18.41 -5.51 4.01
CA TYR A 68 17.52 -4.53 4.63
C TYR A 68 17.71 -4.48 6.15
N TYR A 69 17.85 -5.63 6.82
CA TYR A 69 18.13 -5.72 8.25
C TYR A 69 19.48 -5.09 8.63
N ASP A 70 20.51 -5.30 7.80
CA ASP A 70 21.86 -4.71 7.97
C ASP A 70 21.89 -3.21 7.59
N LYS A 71 20.73 -2.62 7.29
CA LYS A 71 20.55 -1.22 6.87
C LYS A 71 21.20 -0.87 5.54
N ASN A 72 21.56 -1.87 4.74
CA ASN A 72 21.99 -1.68 3.36
C ASN A 72 20.78 -1.61 2.42
N PHE A 73 20.02 -0.52 2.53
CA PHE A 73 18.74 -0.35 1.82
C PHE A 73 18.89 -0.29 0.29
N ASP A 74 20.03 0.22 -0.19
CA ASP A 74 20.33 0.27 -1.63
C ASP A 74 20.51 -1.13 -2.21
N GLU A 75 21.25 -2.00 -1.52
CA GLU A 75 21.41 -3.40 -1.93
C GLU A 75 20.07 -4.16 -1.87
N ALA A 76 19.32 -4.01 -0.78
CA ALA A 76 18.01 -4.64 -0.63
C ALA A 76 17.06 -4.23 -1.77
N LEU A 77 17.00 -2.93 -2.07
CA LEU A 77 16.19 -2.39 -3.17
C LEU A 77 16.57 -3.01 -4.52
N GLN A 78 17.86 -3.12 -4.82
CA GLN A 78 18.33 -3.71 -6.08
C GLN A 78 18.01 -5.20 -6.16
N CYS A 79 18.11 -5.94 -5.05
CA CYS A 79 17.71 -7.34 -4.99
C CYS A 79 16.21 -7.50 -5.29
N TYR A 80 15.35 -6.75 -4.63
CA TYR A 80 13.90 -6.85 -4.87
C TYR A 80 13.50 -6.42 -6.28
N LYS A 81 14.16 -5.42 -6.87
CA LYS A 81 13.93 -5.05 -8.29
C LYS A 81 14.28 -6.19 -9.24
N LYS A 82 15.44 -6.82 -9.07
CA LYS A 82 15.84 -7.98 -9.87
C LYS A 82 14.87 -9.15 -9.71
N MET A 83 14.37 -9.36 -8.48
CA MET A 83 13.34 -10.36 -8.25
C MET A 83 12.08 -10.02 -9.04
N LEU A 84 11.57 -8.79 -8.96
CA LEU A 84 10.37 -8.37 -9.70
C LEU A 84 10.52 -8.58 -11.22
N GLU A 85 11.69 -8.27 -11.78
CA GLU A 85 12.01 -8.44 -13.21
C GLU A 85 12.01 -9.90 -13.68
N ALA A 86 12.26 -10.87 -12.78
CA ALA A 86 12.27 -12.30 -13.12
C ALA A 86 10.88 -12.85 -13.50
N GLY A 87 9.79 -12.12 -13.24
CA GLY A 87 8.47 -12.31 -13.86
C GLY A 87 7.62 -13.50 -13.41
N ASP A 88 8.18 -14.54 -12.79
CA ASP A 88 7.46 -15.74 -12.37
C ASP A 88 6.98 -15.67 -10.89
N HIS A 89 6.01 -14.78 -10.65
CA HIS A 89 5.46 -14.55 -9.31
C HIS A 89 3.95 -14.72 -9.29
N ASN A 90 3.43 -15.46 -8.31
CA ASN A 90 2.01 -15.38 -7.98
C ASN A 90 1.67 -13.98 -7.40
N ILE A 91 0.39 -13.66 -7.32
CA ILE A 91 -0.09 -12.33 -6.89
C ILE A 91 0.46 -11.96 -5.52
N SER A 92 0.39 -12.86 -4.53
CA SER A 92 0.86 -12.60 -3.16
C SER A 92 2.37 -12.34 -3.10
N HIS A 93 3.17 -13.08 -3.86
CA HIS A 93 4.61 -12.90 -3.93
C HIS A 93 4.96 -11.58 -4.62
N ARG A 94 4.26 -11.23 -5.70
CA ARG A 94 4.41 -9.92 -6.36
C ARG A 94 4.05 -8.79 -5.41
N CYS A 95 2.96 -8.91 -4.66
CA CYS A 95 2.51 -7.95 -3.65
C CYS A 95 3.61 -7.72 -2.61
N ALA A 96 4.17 -8.78 -2.03
CA ALA A 96 5.25 -8.71 -1.05
C ALA A 96 6.53 -8.08 -1.61
N ILE A 97 6.90 -8.39 -2.86
CA ILE A 97 8.06 -7.78 -3.53
C ILE A 97 7.84 -6.27 -3.71
N VAL A 98 6.68 -5.85 -4.21
CA VAL A 98 6.40 -4.42 -4.46
C VAL A 98 6.37 -3.64 -3.13
N ASP A 99 5.73 -4.15 -2.08
CA ASP A 99 5.78 -3.56 -0.73
C ASP A 99 7.24 -3.40 -0.25
N SER A 100 8.06 -4.45 -0.42
CA SER A 100 9.47 -4.44 -0.02
C SER A 100 10.32 -3.45 -0.82
N ILE A 101 10.05 -3.27 -2.12
CA ILE A 101 10.68 -2.25 -2.97
C ILE A 101 10.36 -0.86 -2.43
N ILE A 102 9.09 -0.58 -2.13
CA ILE A 102 8.67 0.73 -1.61
C ILE A 102 9.35 1.01 -0.27
N ARG A 103 9.30 0.08 0.69
CA ARG A 103 9.93 0.25 2.01
C ARG A 103 11.44 0.46 1.92
N SER A 104 12.11 -0.29 1.04
CA SER A 104 13.55 -0.13 0.82
C SER A 104 13.86 1.22 0.18
N ALA A 105 13.07 1.65 -0.81
CA ALA A 105 13.24 2.93 -1.49
C ALA A 105 13.01 4.13 -0.53
N LEU A 106 12.05 4.04 0.39
CA LEU A 106 11.79 5.07 1.41
C LEU A 106 12.94 5.28 2.42
N LYS A 107 13.86 4.31 2.51
CA LYS A 107 15.02 4.35 3.41
C LYS A 107 16.36 4.52 2.68
N SER A 108 16.37 4.30 1.37
CA SER A 108 17.51 4.52 0.48
C SER A 108 17.86 6.01 0.35
N SER A 109 19.13 6.29 0.05
CA SER A 109 19.65 7.64 -0.17
C SER A 109 19.20 8.26 -1.52
N SER A 110 18.82 7.44 -2.50
CA SER A 110 18.39 7.87 -3.84
C SER A 110 16.90 7.62 -4.04
N MET A 111 16.07 8.56 -3.59
CA MET A 111 14.62 8.39 -3.59
C MET A 111 13.94 9.15 -4.73
N ASP A 112 13.36 8.41 -5.66
CA ASP A 112 12.45 8.95 -6.69
C ASP A 112 11.01 8.87 -6.17
N MET A 113 10.55 9.95 -5.53
CA MET A 113 9.22 10.04 -4.91
C MET A 113 8.07 9.80 -5.91
N PRO A 114 8.04 10.42 -7.11
CA PRO A 114 7.05 10.07 -8.13
C PRO A 114 7.01 8.59 -8.49
N ALA A 115 8.16 7.93 -8.61
CA ALA A 115 8.20 6.50 -8.89
C ALA A 115 7.63 5.67 -7.74
N ILE A 116 7.87 6.06 -6.48
CA ILE A 116 7.29 5.40 -5.31
C ILE A 116 5.77 5.53 -5.28
N VAL A 117 5.24 6.72 -5.57
CA VAL A 117 3.77 6.94 -5.62
C VAL A 117 3.12 6.09 -6.71
N ARG A 118 3.77 5.97 -7.87
CA ARG A 118 3.32 5.06 -8.93
C ARG A 118 3.35 3.61 -8.48
N LEU A 119 4.43 3.14 -7.87
CA LEU A 119 4.50 1.78 -7.32
C LEU A 119 3.38 1.52 -6.31
N LEU A 120 3.08 2.49 -5.44
CA LEU A 120 2.01 2.36 -4.45
C LEU A 120 0.63 2.22 -5.09
N HIS A 121 0.28 3.11 -6.04
CA HIS A 121 -1.08 3.20 -6.57
C HIS A 121 -1.34 2.38 -7.83
N GLU A 122 -0.36 2.25 -8.70
CA GLU A 122 -0.50 1.60 -10.00
C GLU A 122 -0.06 0.13 -9.95
N GLU A 123 0.88 -0.23 -9.06
CA GLU A 123 1.40 -1.60 -8.96
C GLU A 123 0.91 -2.34 -7.71
N LEU A 124 0.99 -1.74 -6.52
CA LEU A 124 0.66 -2.44 -5.27
C LEU A 124 -0.85 -2.52 -5.02
N LEU A 125 -1.57 -1.41 -5.12
CA LEU A 125 -3.00 -1.36 -4.82
C LEU A 125 -3.82 -2.39 -5.61
N PRO A 126 -3.59 -2.64 -6.92
CA PRO A 126 -4.32 -3.67 -7.67
C PRO A 126 -4.02 -5.11 -7.23
N LEU A 127 -2.96 -5.33 -6.44
CA LEU A 127 -2.58 -6.66 -5.93
C LEU A 127 -3.21 -6.98 -4.57
N ILE A 128 -3.91 -6.03 -3.95
CA ILE A 128 -4.54 -6.18 -2.63
C ILE A 128 -5.88 -6.88 -2.77
N HIS A 129 -6.00 -8.08 -2.21
CA HIS A 129 -7.24 -8.89 -2.31
C HIS A 129 -7.78 -9.30 -0.94
N THR A 130 -6.95 -9.23 0.11
CA THR A 130 -7.35 -9.60 1.46
C THR A 130 -7.41 -8.38 2.39
N HIS A 131 -8.23 -8.48 3.44
CA HIS A 131 -8.27 -7.44 4.48
C HIS A 131 -6.90 -7.24 5.15
N GLY A 132 -6.12 -8.32 5.35
CA GLY A 132 -4.78 -8.23 5.91
C GLY A 132 -3.82 -7.40 5.04
N GLU A 133 -3.81 -7.65 3.73
CA GLU A 133 -3.03 -6.86 2.77
C GLU A 133 -3.51 -5.40 2.72
N GLN A 134 -4.81 -5.15 2.86
CA GLN A 134 -5.37 -3.80 2.91
C GLN A 134 -4.84 -2.99 4.11
N LEU A 135 -4.77 -3.61 5.29
CA LEU A 135 -4.17 -2.98 6.47
C LEU A 135 -2.68 -2.65 6.25
N GLN A 136 -1.94 -3.57 5.62
CA GLN A 136 -0.54 -3.35 5.27
C GLN A 136 -0.38 -2.20 4.27
N TYR A 137 -1.23 -2.17 3.24
CA TYR A 137 -1.27 -1.10 2.25
C TYR A 137 -1.56 0.26 2.88
N TRP A 138 -2.57 0.36 3.74
CA TRP A 138 -2.87 1.63 4.43
C TRP A 138 -1.67 2.08 5.26
N THR A 139 -1.05 1.17 6.00
CA THR A 139 0.13 1.49 6.83
C THR A 139 1.27 2.03 5.97
N LEU A 140 1.59 1.34 4.87
CA LEU A 140 2.63 1.78 3.94
C LEU A 140 2.28 3.11 3.26
N SER A 141 1.02 3.31 2.89
CA SER A 141 0.57 4.53 2.24
C SER A 141 0.73 5.76 3.13
N LEU A 142 0.53 5.63 4.45
CA LEU A 142 0.78 6.73 5.39
C LEU A 142 2.26 7.14 5.37
N GLU A 143 3.17 6.15 5.40
CA GLU A 143 4.61 6.40 5.32
C GLU A 143 4.99 7.13 4.01
N VAL A 144 4.45 6.67 2.88
CA VAL A 144 4.68 7.29 1.56
C VAL A 144 4.13 8.73 1.53
N TYR A 145 2.87 8.93 1.93
CA TYR A 145 2.21 10.22 1.89
C TYR A 145 2.86 11.25 2.81
N MET A 146 3.35 10.82 3.97
CA MET A 146 4.10 11.69 4.89
C MET A 146 5.41 12.17 4.26
N ARG A 147 6.10 11.29 3.53
CA ARG A 147 7.37 11.63 2.87
C ARG A 147 7.20 12.48 1.61
N VAL A 148 6.15 12.23 0.83
CA VAL A 148 5.90 12.93 -0.44
C VAL A 148 5.17 14.27 -0.23
N GLY A 149 4.20 14.31 0.70
CA GLY A 149 3.28 15.43 0.89
C GLY A 149 2.20 15.53 -0.20
N GLY A 150 1.21 16.41 0.00
CA GLY A 150 0.14 16.67 -0.99
C GLY A 150 -0.97 15.61 -1.05
N PHE A 151 -0.96 14.65 -0.13
CA PHE A 151 -1.97 13.60 0.00
C PHE A 151 -2.75 13.70 1.32
N GLU A 152 -2.88 14.88 1.91
CA GLU A 152 -3.35 15.04 3.29
C GLU A 152 -4.75 14.44 3.53
N SER A 153 -5.67 14.56 2.55
CA SER A 153 -6.99 13.95 2.64
C SER A 153 -6.95 12.41 2.60
N LYS A 154 -6.12 11.83 1.72
CA LYS A 154 -5.95 10.36 1.63
C LYS A 154 -5.20 9.82 2.85
N TYR A 155 -4.22 10.55 3.35
CA TYR A 155 -3.53 10.24 4.60
C TYR A 155 -4.53 10.17 5.75
N LEU A 156 -5.35 11.21 5.93
CA LEU A 156 -6.34 11.25 7.00
C LEU A 156 -7.33 10.09 6.89
N LEU A 157 -7.85 9.83 5.68
CA LEU A 157 -8.76 8.71 5.44
C LEU A 157 -8.13 7.38 5.84
N ASN A 158 -6.92 7.08 5.33
CA ASN A 158 -6.25 5.81 5.61
C ASN A 158 -5.88 5.67 7.09
N GLY A 159 -5.52 6.76 7.76
CA GLY A 159 -5.24 6.76 9.19
C GLY A 159 -6.48 6.47 10.04
N ILE A 160 -7.62 7.09 9.71
CA ILE A 160 -8.90 6.80 10.38
C ILE A 160 -9.29 5.33 10.17
N LEU A 161 -9.21 4.84 8.93
CA LEU A 161 -9.54 3.45 8.61
C LEU A 161 -8.65 2.47 9.39
N LEU A 162 -7.34 2.71 9.46
CA LEU A 162 -6.42 1.90 10.25
C LEU A 162 -6.79 1.88 11.73
N THR A 163 -7.02 3.05 12.34
CA THR A 163 -7.38 3.14 13.76
C THR A 163 -8.73 2.48 14.08
N ALA A 164 -9.68 2.55 13.15
CA ALA A 164 -10.99 1.92 13.30
C ALA A 164 -10.93 0.41 13.12
N SER A 165 -10.09 -0.08 12.19
CA SER A 165 -9.94 -1.52 11.92
C SER A 165 -9.03 -2.23 12.91
N VAL A 166 -8.00 -1.55 13.43
CA VAL A 166 -6.95 -2.12 14.26
C VAL A 166 -6.63 -1.17 15.40
N ASP A 167 -7.07 -1.53 16.61
CA ASP A 167 -6.88 -0.73 17.83
C ASP A 167 -5.44 -0.86 18.39
N LEU A 168 -4.47 -0.40 17.60
CA LEU A 168 -3.06 -0.31 17.98
C LEU A 168 -2.65 1.15 18.19
N ALA A 169 -1.96 1.42 19.30
CA ALA A 169 -1.51 2.77 19.68
C ALA A 169 -0.64 3.44 18.60
N GLU A 170 0.14 2.65 17.86
CA GLU A 170 1.02 3.11 16.78
C GLU A 170 0.25 3.82 15.67
N HIS A 171 -0.96 3.33 15.33
CA HIS A 171 -1.80 3.95 14.29
C HIS A 171 -2.38 5.28 14.77
N TRP A 172 -2.73 5.38 16.05
CA TRP A 172 -3.17 6.64 16.66
C TRP A 172 -2.06 7.69 16.68
N ILE A 173 -0.82 7.27 16.92
CA ILE A 173 0.36 8.15 16.84
C ILE A 173 0.54 8.66 15.41
N LEU A 174 0.53 7.79 14.40
CA LEU A 174 0.64 8.18 12.99
C LEU A 174 -0.48 9.16 12.57
N LEU A 175 -1.71 8.96 13.07
CA LEU A 175 -2.82 9.87 12.81
C LEU A 175 -2.62 11.24 13.47
N SER A 176 -1.99 11.28 14.64
CA SER A 176 -1.71 12.55 15.35
C SER A 176 -0.67 13.43 14.65
N GLU A 177 0.17 12.85 13.79
CA GLU A 177 1.17 13.57 13.01
C GLU A 177 0.58 14.35 11.81
N VAL A 178 -0.73 14.22 11.58
CA VAL A 178 -1.43 14.97 10.52
C VAL A 178 -1.38 16.47 10.78
N ASN A 179 -0.89 17.22 9.79
CA ASN A 179 -1.03 18.67 9.78
C ASN A 179 -2.44 19.06 9.31
N PHE A 180 -3.37 19.18 10.26
CA PHE A 180 -4.77 19.53 9.99
C PHE A 180 -4.95 20.93 9.37
N ASP A 181 -4.03 21.86 9.60
CA ASP A 181 -4.12 23.21 9.04
C ASP A 181 -4.03 23.20 7.50
N ARG A 182 -3.22 22.29 6.95
CA ARG A 182 -3.11 22.11 5.49
C ARG A 182 -4.38 21.53 4.86
N ILE A 183 -5.11 20.71 5.59
CA ILE A 183 -6.37 20.09 5.11
C ILE A 183 -7.46 21.16 4.97
N GLN A 184 -7.59 22.06 5.95
CA GLN A 184 -8.59 23.13 5.92
C GLN A 184 -8.36 24.11 4.75
N VAL A 185 -7.11 24.44 4.44
CA VAL A 185 -6.78 25.33 3.30
C VAL A 185 -7.16 24.69 1.96
N ASN A 186 -6.96 23.39 1.80
CA ASN A 186 -7.34 22.68 0.58
C ASN A 186 -8.87 22.54 0.45
N ALA A 187 -9.60 22.31 1.55
CA ALA A 187 -11.06 22.31 1.56
C ALA A 187 -11.63 23.69 1.15
N ALA A 188 -11.09 24.78 1.72
CA ALA A 188 -11.50 26.14 1.38
C ALA A 188 -11.21 26.50 -0.08
N LYS A 189 -10.07 26.06 -0.65
CA LYS A 189 -9.77 26.23 -2.08
C LYS A 189 -10.76 25.51 -2.99
N VAL A 190 -11.15 24.28 -2.64
CA VAL A 190 -12.15 23.52 -3.40
C VAL A 190 -13.53 24.18 -3.31
N GLU A 191 -13.90 24.74 -2.17
CA GLU A 191 -15.13 25.53 -2.00
C GLU A 191 -15.12 26.82 -2.83
N MET A 192 -13.98 27.54 -2.85
CA MET A 192 -13.82 28.72 -3.68
C MET A 192 -13.88 28.41 -5.19
N CYS A 193 -13.41 27.25 -5.63
CA CYS A 193 -13.55 26.80 -7.02
C CYS A 193 -14.98 26.38 -7.37
N LYS A 194 -15.79 25.94 -6.39
CA LYS A 194 -17.21 25.60 -6.60
C LYS A 194 -18.14 26.83 -6.53
N GLY A 195 -17.72 27.91 -5.88
CA GLY A 195 -18.47 29.18 -5.79
C GLY A 195 -18.34 30.11 -7.00
N GLY A 196 -17.67 29.70 -8.08
CA GLY A 196 -17.36 30.56 -9.24
C GLY A 196 -18.42 30.60 -10.35
N VAL A 197 -19.54 29.90 -10.24
CA VAL A 197 -20.59 29.90 -11.27
C VAL A 197 -21.95 30.22 -10.65
N ARG A 198 -22.52 31.33 -11.11
CA ARG A 198 -23.82 31.98 -10.81
C ARG A 198 -23.83 33.02 -9.68
N ARG A 199 -23.55 34.25 -10.11
CA ARG A 199 -24.23 35.50 -9.72
C ARG A 199 -24.47 36.26 -11.04
N ASP A 200 -25.59 36.86 -11.40
CA ASP A 200 -26.96 37.00 -10.91
C ASP A 200 -27.73 37.48 -12.16
N ILE A 201 -28.86 36.88 -12.53
CA ILE A 201 -29.93 37.57 -13.29
C ILE A 201 -31.24 36.98 -12.76
N GLU A 202 -31.76 37.57 -11.69
CA GLU A 202 -33.16 37.45 -11.32
C GLU A 202 -33.91 38.72 -11.72
N ASP A 203 -35.12 38.47 -12.20
CA ASP A 203 -36.10 39.35 -12.81
C ASP A 203 -36.53 40.55 -11.94
N SER A 204 -37.06 41.58 -12.60
CA SER A 204 -38.21 42.28 -12.04
C SER A 204 -39.19 42.81 -13.12
N PRO A 205 -40.50 42.76 -12.85
CA PRO A 205 -41.57 43.06 -13.82
C PRO A 205 -42.11 44.49 -13.69
N ASN A 206 -42.65 45.07 -14.78
CA ASN A 206 -43.90 45.84 -14.74
C ASN A 206 -44.38 46.36 -16.11
N ASP A 207 -45.71 46.33 -16.24
CA ASP A 207 -46.58 46.78 -17.33
C ASP A 207 -46.48 48.28 -17.68
N CYS A 208 -46.67 48.58 -18.98
CA CYS A 208 -47.65 49.54 -19.55
C CYS A 208 -47.19 50.07 -20.93
N GLN A 209 -47.97 49.82 -21.98
CA GLN A 209 -47.97 50.53 -23.28
C GLN A 209 -48.86 51.81 -23.21
N PRO A 210 -49.09 52.58 -24.31
CA PRO A 210 -48.24 53.39 -25.21
C PRO A 210 -48.81 54.86 -25.21
N PRO A 211 -48.80 55.76 -26.24
CA PRO A 211 -48.25 55.75 -27.61
C PRO A 211 -47.45 57.03 -28.01
N HIS A 212 -46.88 57.07 -29.22
CA HIS A 212 -47.13 58.13 -30.21
C HIS A 212 -46.37 57.90 -31.53
N ASP A 213 -47.12 58.04 -32.62
CA ASP A 213 -46.73 58.04 -34.03
C ASP A 213 -45.91 59.29 -34.46
N CYS A 214 -45.42 59.21 -35.71
CA CYS A 214 -44.95 60.26 -36.64
C CYS A 214 -43.46 60.62 -36.52
N LYS A 215 -42.60 60.50 -37.55
CA LYS A 215 -42.76 60.52 -39.02
C LYS A 215 -41.66 59.67 -39.68
#